data_AF-A0A098M4V0-F1
#
_entry.id   AF-A0A098M4V0-F1
#
_cell.length_a   1.000
_cell.length_b   1.000
_cell.length_c   1.000
_cell.angle_alpha   90.00
_cell.angle_beta   90.00
_cell.angle_gamma   90.00
#
_symmetry.space_group_name_H-M   'P 1'
#
loop_
_entity.id
_entity.type
_entity.pdbx_description
1 polymer ?
#
loop_
_entity_poly.entity_id
_entity_poly.type
_entity_poly.pdbx_seq_one_letter_code
_entity_poly.pdbx_strand_id
1 'polypeptide(L)'
;MSLKWTPIENAKVIGMLPEYRVLFKKHNSSFAAIEIAKTLIAEDKIGVFDKRKSNVNDLNATIGAHITRMNDIASGKIKPEYGDEPNWAGCFPEE
;
A
#
# COMPACT_ATOMS: atom_id res chain seq x y z
N MET A 1 18.11 2.93 5.43
CA MET A 1 17.36 4.19 5.21
C MET A 1 15.90 3.83 4.99
N SER A 2 14.98 4.26 5.86
CA SER A 2 13.55 4.16 5.54
C SER A 2 13.23 5.24 4.52
N LEU A 3 13.02 4.81 3.29
CA LEU A 3 12.85 5.69 2.14
C LEU A 3 11.38 6.15 2.21
N LYS A 4 11.13 7.40 2.61
CA LYS A 4 9.77 7.93 2.86
C LYS A 4 8.87 7.71 1.64
N TRP A 5 7.64 7.24 1.82
CA TRP A 5 6.66 7.08 0.72
C TRP A 5 6.20 8.45 0.22
N THR A 6 6.16 8.62 -1.09
CA THR A 6 5.70 9.86 -1.73
C THR A 6 4.16 9.90 -1.77
N PRO A 7 3.55 11.10 -1.87
CA PRO A 7 2.09 11.20 -2.01
C PRO A 7 1.53 10.41 -3.20
N ILE A 8 2.25 10.34 -4.32
CA ILE A 8 1.81 9.60 -5.52
C ILE A 8 1.87 8.08 -5.28
N GLU A 9 2.94 7.58 -4.65
CA GLU A 9 3.03 6.16 -4.26
C GLU A 9 1.91 5.78 -3.29
N ASN A 10 1.62 6.63 -2.30
CA ASN A 10 0.52 6.44 -1.36
C ASN A 10 -0.82 6.36 -2.10
N ALA A 11 -1.12 7.34 -2.95
CA ALA A 11 -2.37 7.41 -3.71
C ALA A 11 -2.63 6.12 -4.53
N LYS A 12 -1.58 5.59 -5.18
CA LYS A 12 -1.66 4.30 -5.91
C LYS A 12 -2.02 3.14 -4.99
N VAL A 13 -1.37 3.03 -3.83
CA VAL A 13 -1.64 1.96 -2.85
C VAL A 13 -3.05 2.06 -2.29
N ILE A 14 -3.50 3.25 -1.92
CA ILE A 14 -4.84 3.47 -1.35
C ILE A 14 -5.93 3.14 -2.35
N GLY A 15 -5.71 3.51 -3.62
CA GLY A 15 -6.63 3.19 -4.70
C GLY A 15 -6.89 1.69 -4.88
N MET A 16 -5.99 0.84 -4.40
CA MET A 16 -6.09 -0.63 -4.46
C MET A 16 -6.50 -1.28 -3.13
N LEU A 17 -6.80 -0.49 -2.08
CA LEU A 17 -7.23 -1.04 -0.79
C LEU A 17 -8.56 -1.82 -0.85
N PRO A 18 -9.57 -1.43 -1.67
CA PRO A 18 -10.77 -2.24 -1.82
C PRO A 18 -10.48 -3.65 -2.32
N GLU A 19 -9.67 -3.78 -3.38
CA GLU A 19 -9.25 -5.04 -3.97
C GLU A 19 -8.43 -5.86 -2.98
N TYR A 20 -7.51 -5.22 -2.26
CA TYR A 20 -6.78 -5.83 -1.15
C TYR A 20 -7.73 -6.41 -0.11
N ARG A 21 -8.74 -5.65 0.35
CA ARG A 21 -9.70 -6.11 1.36
C ARG A 21 -10.55 -7.27 0.86
N VAL A 22 -10.92 -7.29 -0.42
CA VAL A 22 -11.63 -8.42 -1.05
C VAL A 22 -10.76 -9.68 -1.03
N LEU A 23 -9.48 -9.58 -1.40
CA LEU A 23 -8.55 -10.70 -1.34
C LEU A 23 -8.25 -11.14 0.09
N PHE A 24 -8.09 -10.19 1.01
CA PHE A 24 -7.84 -10.44 2.44
C PHE A 24 -9.01 -11.16 3.12
N LYS A 25 -10.26 -10.91 2.71
CA LYS A 25 -11.42 -11.68 3.20
C LYS A 25 -11.39 -13.16 2.78
N LYS A 26 -10.73 -13.49 1.65
CA LYS A 26 -10.65 -14.85 1.09
C LYS A 26 -9.37 -15.60 1.49
N HIS A 27 -8.31 -14.87 1.81
CA HIS A 27 -6.98 -15.38 2.08
C HIS A 27 -6.39 -14.74 3.36
N ASN A 28 -5.08 -14.85 3.59
CA ASN A 28 -4.43 -14.11 4.68
C ASN A 28 -3.88 -12.76 4.18
N SER A 29 -3.51 -11.89 5.14
CA SER A 29 -3.04 -10.52 4.85
C SER A 29 -1.80 -10.52 3.95
N SER A 30 -0.81 -11.37 4.25
CA SER A 30 0.44 -11.44 3.49
C SER A 30 0.21 -11.83 2.03
N PHE A 31 -0.64 -12.83 1.77
CA PHE A 31 -0.99 -13.24 0.41
C PHE A 31 -1.68 -12.10 -0.35
N ALA A 32 -2.73 -11.51 0.24
CA ALA A 32 -3.48 -10.42 -0.38
C ALA A 32 -2.59 -9.21 -0.69
N ALA A 33 -1.70 -8.84 0.24
CA ALA A 33 -0.80 -7.72 0.08
C ALA A 33 0.21 -7.95 -1.06
N ILE A 34 0.76 -9.16 -1.18
CA ILE A 34 1.71 -9.52 -2.23
C ILE A 34 1.03 -9.54 -3.60
N GLU A 35 -0.18 -10.07 -3.72
CA GLU A 35 -0.90 -10.08 -5.01
C GLU A 35 -1.23 -8.66 -5.48
N ILE A 36 -1.69 -7.78 -4.58
CA ILE A 36 -1.94 -6.38 -4.92
C ILE A 36 -0.64 -5.65 -5.28
N ALA A 37 0.46 -5.92 -4.57
CA ALA A 37 1.77 -5.37 -4.92
C ALA A 37 2.19 -5.76 -6.34
N LYS A 38 2.04 -7.03 -6.71
CA LYS A 38 2.34 -7.51 -8.08
C LYS A 38 1.48 -6.78 -9.13
N THR A 39 0.18 -6.63 -8.88
CA THR A 39 -0.72 -5.89 -9.78
C THR A 39 -0.27 -4.45 -9.94
N LEU A 40 0.00 -3.75 -8.83
CA LEU A 40 0.48 -2.36 -8.85
C LEU A 40 1.77 -2.20 -9.66
N ILE A 41 2.73 -3.12 -9.50
CA ILE A 41 4.00 -3.10 -10.24
C ILE A 41 3.78 -3.38 -11.72
N ALA A 42 2.92 -4.33 -12.06
CA ALA A 42 2.61 -4.68 -13.45
C ALA A 42 1.91 -3.53 -14.19
N GLU A 43 1.10 -2.75 -13.49
CA GLU A 43 0.36 -1.60 -14.02
C GLU A 43 1.14 -0.28 -13.95
N ASP A 44 2.35 -0.28 -13.37
CA ASP A 44 3.17 0.91 -13.15
C ASP A 44 3.87 1.40 -14.44
N LYS A 45 3.07 1.80 -15.43
CA LYS A 45 3.55 2.25 -16.75
C LYS A 45 4.34 3.56 -16.70
N ILE A 46 4.10 4.40 -15.69
CA ILE A 46 4.73 5.71 -15.53
C ILE A 46 5.91 5.69 -14.55
N GLY A 47 6.25 4.53 -13.99
CA GLY A 47 7.43 4.37 -13.13
C GLY A 47 7.30 4.98 -11.74
N VAL A 48 6.10 5.01 -11.16
CA VAL A 48 5.85 5.52 -9.80
C VAL A 48 6.77 4.85 -8.78
N PHE A 49 6.99 3.54 -8.91
CA PHE A 49 7.79 2.75 -7.97
C PHE A 49 9.23 2.51 -8.43
N ASP A 50 9.71 3.21 -9.47
CA ASP A 50 11.04 2.96 -10.04
C ASP A 50 12.18 3.21 -9.04
N LYS A 51 12.07 4.25 -8.21
CA LYS A 51 13.03 4.49 -7.12
C LYS A 51 13.06 3.36 -6.10
N ARG A 52 11.99 2.59 -5.95
CA ARG A 52 11.96 1.42 -5.06
C ARG A 52 12.66 0.26 -5.73
N LYS A 53 12.37 -0.02 -7.00
CA LYS A 53 13.02 -1.08 -7.81
C LYS A 53 14.55 -1.04 -7.67
N SER A 54 15.13 0.16 -7.68
CA SER A 54 16.59 0.33 -7.59
C SER A 54 17.17 0.29 -6.18
N ASN A 55 16.35 0.43 -5.12
CA ASN A 55 16.83 0.66 -3.75
C ASN A 55 16.35 -0.39 -2.74
N VAL A 56 15.55 -1.37 -3.14
CA VAL A 56 15.06 -2.45 -2.26
C VAL A 56 15.31 -3.82 -2.88
N ASN A 57 15.60 -4.80 -2.03
CA ASN A 57 15.90 -6.17 -2.48
C ASN A 57 14.64 -6.92 -2.97
N ASP A 58 13.49 -6.68 -2.32
CA ASP A 58 12.22 -7.27 -2.70
C ASP A 58 11.15 -6.18 -2.77
N LEU A 59 10.81 -5.80 -4.00
CA LEU A 59 9.84 -4.77 -4.28
C LEU A 59 8.42 -5.20 -3.90
N ASN A 60 8.06 -6.46 -4.18
CA ASN A 60 6.73 -6.98 -3.87
C ASN A 60 6.50 -6.96 -2.37
N ALA A 61 7.47 -7.45 -1.59
CA ALA A 61 7.40 -7.42 -0.14
C ALA A 61 7.37 -5.99 0.41
N THR A 62 8.17 -5.07 -0.15
CA THR A 62 8.21 -3.67 0.28
C THR A 62 6.85 -2.98 0.09
N ILE A 63 6.26 -3.12 -1.11
CA ILE A 63 4.94 -2.54 -1.40
C ILE A 63 3.85 -3.26 -0.61
N GLY A 64 3.92 -4.59 -0.47
CA GLY A 64 2.98 -5.39 0.32
C GLY A 64 2.94 -4.99 1.80
N ALA A 65 4.10 -4.76 2.40
CA ALA A 65 4.19 -4.24 3.76
C ALA A 65 3.52 -2.86 3.89
N HIS A 66 3.68 -2.00 2.87
CA HIS A 66 3.06 -0.68 2.85
C HIS A 66 1.54 -0.74 2.65
N ILE A 67 1.04 -1.62 1.78
CA ILE A 67 -0.40 -1.87 1.63
C ILE A 67 -1.01 -2.28 2.98
N THR A 68 -0.36 -3.21 3.68
CA THR A 68 -0.81 -3.67 4.99
C THR A 68 -0.81 -2.53 6.01
N ARG A 69 0.25 -1.71 6.03
CA ARG A 69 0.35 -0.53 6.89
C ARG A 69 -0.78 0.46 6.61
N MET A 70 -1.03 0.80 5.34
CA MET A 70 -2.08 1.75 4.96
C MET A 70 -3.47 1.24 5.32
N ASN A 71 -3.72 -0.07 5.21
CA ASN A 71 -4.96 -0.67 5.69
C ASN A 71 -5.09 -0.60 7.22
N ASP A 72 -4.02 -0.88 7.96
CA ASP A 72 -4.00 -0.77 9.43
C ASP A 72 -4.22 0.69 9.89
N ILE A 73 -3.71 1.69 9.15
CA ILE A 73 -4.00 3.11 9.41
C ILE A 73 -5.48 3.40 9.12
N ALA A 74 -5.98 2.99 7.95
CA ALA A 74 -7.36 3.25 7.52
C ALA A 74 -8.41 2.57 8.40
N SER A 75 -8.05 1.48 9.09
CA SER A 75 -8.92 0.80 10.06
C SER A 75 -8.77 1.33 11.49
N GLY A 76 -7.96 2.36 11.71
CA GLY A 76 -7.69 2.93 13.04
C GLY A 76 -6.83 2.05 13.96
N LYS A 77 -6.31 0.91 13.47
CA LYS A 77 -5.49 -0.03 14.25
C LYS A 77 -4.13 0.57 14.63
N ILE A 78 -3.53 1.35 13.74
CA ILE A 78 -2.28 2.09 14.01
C ILE A 78 -2.45 3.56 13.67
N LYS A 79 -1.65 4.41 14.33
CA LYS A 79 -1.63 5.84 14.03
C LYS A 79 -0.70 6.14 12.85
N PRO A 80 -1.04 7.12 11.99
CA PRO A 80 -0.13 7.60 10.98
C PRO A 80 1.13 8.22 11.62
N GLU A 81 2.28 8.00 10.99
CA GLU A 81 3.57 8.57 11.40
C GLU A 81 3.85 9.93 10.75
N TYR A 82 3.25 10.18 9.57
CA TYR A 82 3.47 11.41 8.80
C TYR A 82 2.14 12.10 8.50
N GLY A 83 2.15 13.44 8.46
CA GLY A 83 0.94 14.25 8.29
C GLY A 83 0.20 14.05 6.96
N ASP A 84 0.83 13.41 5.97
CA ASP A 84 0.20 13.03 4.71
C ASP A 84 -0.53 11.68 4.75
N GLU A 85 -0.19 10.75 5.65
CA GLU A 85 -0.88 9.45 5.82
C GLU A 85 -2.36 9.54 6.29
N PRO A 86 -2.80 10.48 7.16
CA PRO A 86 -4.18 10.58 7.62
C PRO A 86 -5.17 11.04 6.53
N ASN A 87 -4.75 11.94 5.62
CA ASN A 87 -5.62 12.46 4.54
C ASN A 87 -6.06 11.36 3.55
N TRP A 88 -5.33 10.26 3.54
CA TRP A 88 -5.51 9.12 2.66
C TRP A 88 -6.35 8.00 3.27
N ALA A 89 -6.26 7.85 4.59
CA ALA A 89 -6.91 6.81 5.38
C ALA A 89 -8.44 7.02 5.51
N GLY A 90 -8.91 8.26 5.38
CA GLY A 90 -10.33 8.65 5.51
C GLY A 90 -11.18 8.51 4.24
N CYS A 91 -10.66 7.92 3.14
CA CYS A 91 -11.40 7.78 1.89
C CYS A 91 -12.40 6.62 1.84
N PHE A 92 -12.51 5.80 2.90
CA PHE A 92 -13.53 4.77 3.01
C PHE A 92 -14.32 4.97 4.30
N PRO A 93 -15.62 5.32 4.26
CA PRO A 93 -16.44 5.32 5.46
C PRO A 93 -16.46 3.91 6.05
N GLU A 94 -16.38 3.83 7.38
CA GLU A 94 -16.64 2.60 8.12
C GLU A 94 -18.08 2.17 7.83
N GLU A 95 -18.27 0.96 7.29
CA GLU A 95 -19.59 0.30 7.23
C GLU A 95 -20.02 -0.15 8.63
#